data_AF-A0A971SWP0-F1
#
_entry.id   AF-A0A971SWP0-F1
#
_cell.length_a   1.000
_cell.length_b   1.000
_cell.length_c   1.000
_cell.angle_alpha   90.00
_cell.angle_beta   90.00
_cell.angle_gamma   90.00
#
_symmetry.space_group_name_H-M   'P 1'
#
loop_
_entity.id
_entity.type
_entity.pdbx_description
1 polymer ?
#
loop_
_entity_poly.entity_id
_entity_poly.type
_entity_poly.pdbx_seq_one_letter_code
_entity_poly.pdbx_strand_id
1 'polypeptide(L)'
;MIYHITTQANWKENQNAGFYKPTSFDQEGFIHCSDSFQIEGTANRYYLDAPDLIVLEIDPDKSASKVIYEKSSERAMSFPHLYGPLELTAVRGMIRLIRDSEGRWTLPAQLQRAKPPLINEIPFSLPGKLYRTVTPGSYMFDPDSEVIDLLKERRVEWAVVLNTIEEHEKYTGASLLARYALEGIQTIYTPVPDFSAPPSGHWNKAILEALELLKQGKNIAVHCHAGIGRTGIFLACMAQEQLAMSADEAISWVRQFIPGAVETLYQIQFVRNYQNHR
;
A
#
# COMPACT_ATOMS: atom_id res chain seq x y z
N MET A 1 -10.82 5.36 9.48
CA MET A 1 -11.91 5.50 8.49
C MET A 1 -11.93 4.25 7.63
N ILE A 2 -13.12 3.73 7.34
CA ILE A 2 -13.36 2.73 6.30
C ILE A 2 -14.35 3.33 5.28
N TYR A 3 -14.44 2.74 4.09
CA TYR A 3 -15.12 3.37 2.95
C TYR A 3 -16.12 2.42 2.32
N HIS A 4 -17.39 2.82 2.19
CA HIS A 4 -18.41 2.04 1.49
C HIS A 4 -18.72 2.67 0.13
N ILE A 5 -18.60 1.89 -0.95
CA ILE A 5 -18.91 2.31 -2.32
C ILE A 5 -20.36 1.95 -2.62
N THR A 6 -21.14 2.92 -3.10
CA THR A 6 -22.55 2.71 -3.47
C THR A 6 -22.98 3.71 -4.53
N THR A 7 -24.14 3.51 -5.15
CA THR A 7 -24.75 4.51 -6.03
C THR A 7 -25.53 5.52 -5.19
N GLN A 8 -25.70 6.73 -5.72
CA GLN A 8 -26.51 7.78 -5.09
C GLN A 8 -27.96 7.33 -4.91
N ALA A 9 -28.51 6.56 -5.86
CA ALA A 9 -29.85 5.98 -5.76
C ALA A 9 -29.94 4.98 -4.59
N ASN A 10 -29.05 4.00 -4.52
CA ASN A 10 -29.05 2.99 -3.46
C ASN A 10 -28.87 3.62 -2.08
N TRP A 11 -28.00 4.63 -1.96
CA TRP A 11 -27.85 5.42 -0.74
C TRP A 11 -29.12 6.15 -0.33
N LYS A 12 -29.80 6.83 -1.27
CA LYS A 12 -30.97 7.64 -0.98
C LYS A 12 -32.18 6.77 -0.62
N GLU A 13 -32.39 5.68 -1.34
CA GLU A 13 -33.58 4.83 -1.23
C GLU A 13 -33.53 3.90 -0.01
N ASN A 14 -32.33 3.50 0.42
CA ASN A 14 -32.17 2.55 1.52
C ASN A 14 -31.69 3.18 2.84
N GLN A 15 -31.93 4.48 3.00
CA GLN A 15 -31.88 5.13 4.30
C GLN A 15 -33.19 4.95 5.04
N ASN A 16 -33.14 4.44 6.26
CA ASN A 16 -34.31 4.24 7.09
C ASN A 16 -34.01 4.61 8.56
N ALA A 17 -34.80 5.52 9.12
CA ALA A 17 -34.83 5.85 10.55
C ALA A 17 -33.44 6.00 11.22
N GLY A 18 -32.50 6.72 10.58
CA GLY A 18 -31.18 7.00 11.14
C GLY A 18 -30.09 5.98 10.79
N PHE A 19 -30.41 5.00 9.95
CA PHE A 19 -29.48 4.00 9.47
C PHE A 19 -29.56 3.82 7.96
N TYR A 20 -28.53 3.19 7.38
CA TYR A 20 -28.47 2.78 5.99
C TYR A 20 -28.16 1.28 5.90
N LYS A 21 -28.85 0.60 4.98
CA LYS A 21 -28.56 -0.79 4.60
C LYS A 21 -28.54 -0.88 3.07
N PRO A 22 -27.43 -1.23 2.41
CA PRO A 22 -27.43 -1.41 0.96
C PRO A 22 -28.40 -2.53 0.54
N THR A 23 -28.86 -2.48 -0.71
CA THR A 23 -29.76 -3.51 -1.27
C THR A 23 -29.25 -4.95 -1.08
N SER A 24 -27.93 -5.19 -1.12
CA SER A 24 -27.36 -6.53 -0.92
C SER A 24 -27.32 -7.01 0.54
N PHE A 25 -27.58 -6.12 1.51
CA PHE A 25 -27.35 -6.41 2.93
C PHE A 25 -28.16 -7.59 3.46
N ASP A 26 -29.44 -7.68 3.11
CA ASP A 26 -30.30 -8.74 3.62
C ASP A 26 -29.92 -10.13 3.05
N GLN A 27 -29.18 -10.17 1.93
CA GLN A 27 -28.64 -11.40 1.35
C GLN A 27 -27.25 -11.76 1.90
N GLU A 28 -26.37 -10.77 2.05
CA GLU A 28 -24.96 -10.98 2.43
C GLU A 28 -24.74 -10.97 3.95
N GLY A 29 -25.56 -10.23 4.69
CA GLY A 29 -25.48 -10.09 6.15
C GLY A 29 -24.46 -9.06 6.64
N PHE A 30 -23.79 -8.34 5.74
CA PHE A 30 -22.81 -7.29 6.06
C PHE A 30 -22.71 -6.25 4.93
N ILE A 31 -22.06 -5.12 5.22
CA ILE A 31 -21.78 -4.06 4.24
C ILE A 31 -20.31 -4.18 3.79
N HIS A 32 -20.11 -4.36 2.49
CA HIS A 32 -18.78 -4.28 1.87
C HIS A 32 -18.15 -2.91 2.04
N CYS A 33 -17.01 -2.87 2.73
CA CYS A 33 -16.20 -1.67 2.88
C CYS A 33 -14.80 -1.88 2.26
N SER A 34 -14.06 -0.80 2.19
CA SER A 34 -12.71 -0.71 1.64
C SER A 34 -11.86 0.18 2.53
N ASP A 35 -10.55 -0.05 2.58
CA ASP A 35 -9.60 0.97 3.00
C ASP A 35 -9.39 1.98 1.87
N SER A 36 -8.77 3.14 2.17
CA SER A 36 -8.66 4.25 1.22
C SER A 36 -8.01 3.84 -0.12
N PHE A 37 -6.92 3.07 -0.07
CA PHE A 37 -6.19 2.58 -1.23
C PHE A 37 -6.94 1.51 -2.04
N GLN A 38 -8.00 0.92 -1.48
CA GLN A 38 -8.79 -0.11 -2.15
C GLN A 38 -9.92 0.47 -3.00
N ILE A 39 -10.33 1.73 -2.75
CA ILE A 39 -11.52 2.36 -3.34
C ILE A 39 -11.55 2.24 -4.86
N GLU A 40 -10.55 2.78 -5.56
CA GLU A 40 -10.53 2.83 -7.02
C GLU A 40 -10.46 1.43 -7.64
N GLY A 41 -9.65 0.53 -7.05
CA GLY A 41 -9.56 -0.86 -7.51
C GLY A 41 -10.86 -1.63 -7.34
N THR A 42 -11.58 -1.40 -6.25
CA THR A 42 -12.91 -2.00 -6.00
C THR A 42 -13.95 -1.41 -6.94
N ALA A 43 -13.98 -0.07 -7.10
CA ALA A 43 -14.91 0.62 -7.97
C ALA A 43 -14.79 0.15 -9.44
N ASN A 44 -13.57 0.09 -9.97
CA ASN A 44 -13.33 -0.32 -11.35
C ASN A 44 -13.59 -1.80 -11.62
N ARG A 45 -13.56 -2.64 -10.59
CA ARG A 45 -13.78 -4.08 -10.74
C ARG A 45 -15.26 -4.45 -10.72
N TYR A 46 -16.00 -3.90 -9.76
CA TYR A 46 -17.38 -4.33 -9.49
C TYR A 46 -18.43 -3.34 -9.95
N TYR A 47 -18.05 -2.10 -10.21
CA TYR A 47 -18.99 -1.00 -10.49
C TYR A 47 -18.65 -0.25 -11.79
N LEU A 48 -17.87 -0.85 -12.69
CA LEU A 48 -17.40 -0.17 -13.90
C LEU A 48 -18.54 0.46 -14.72
N ASP A 49 -19.68 -0.24 -14.82
CA ASP A 49 -20.85 0.18 -15.60
C ASP A 49 -21.88 0.98 -14.79
N ALA A 50 -21.61 1.27 -13.51
CA ALA A 50 -22.51 2.07 -12.69
C ALA A 50 -22.69 3.49 -13.29
N PRO A 51 -23.89 4.10 -13.20
CA PRO A 51 -24.13 5.45 -13.73
C PRO A 51 -23.43 6.53 -12.90
N ASP A 52 -23.31 6.30 -11.59
CA ASP A 52 -22.66 7.16 -10.63
C ASP A 52 -22.16 6.32 -9.45
N LEU A 53 -21.11 6.81 -8.79
CA LEU A 53 -20.63 6.24 -7.55
C LEU A 53 -20.34 7.33 -6.53
N ILE A 54 -20.75 7.04 -5.30
CA ILE A 54 -20.35 7.76 -4.10
C ILE A 54 -19.62 6.79 -3.16
N VAL A 55 -18.73 7.37 -2.38
CA VAL A 55 -18.00 6.67 -1.32
C VAL A 55 -18.38 7.32 0.00
N LEU A 56 -19.00 6.54 0.88
CA LEU A 56 -19.30 6.97 2.24
C LEU A 56 -18.05 6.80 3.09
N GLU A 57 -17.61 7.88 3.74
CA GLU A 57 -16.50 7.84 4.69
C GLU A 57 -17.04 7.50 6.07
N ILE A 58 -16.71 6.32 6.57
CA ILE A 58 -17.26 5.76 7.80
C ILE A 58 -16.21 5.80 8.90
N ASP A 59 -16.59 6.39 10.02
CA ASP A 59 -15.85 6.37 11.27
C ASP A 59 -16.27 5.13 12.07
N PRO A 60 -15.47 4.05 12.09
CA PRO A 60 -15.86 2.79 12.70
C PRO A 60 -16.07 2.92 14.21
N ASP A 61 -15.43 3.89 14.88
CA ASP A 61 -15.57 4.12 16.32
C ASP A 61 -16.92 4.75 16.70
N LYS A 62 -17.67 5.27 15.71
CA LYS A 62 -19.03 5.79 15.91
C LYS A 62 -20.12 4.90 15.33
N SER A 63 -19.75 3.72 14.85
CA SER A 63 -20.67 2.66 14.45
C SER A 63 -20.86 1.68 15.61
N ALA A 64 -22.10 1.27 15.88
CA ALA A 64 -22.34 0.17 16.83
C ALA A 64 -22.06 -1.20 16.20
N SER A 65 -22.11 -1.26 14.86
CA SER A 65 -21.83 -2.46 14.08
C SER A 65 -20.34 -2.81 14.09
N LYS A 66 -20.04 -4.12 14.18
CA LYS A 66 -18.67 -4.63 14.24
C LYS A 66 -18.01 -4.60 12.86
N VAL A 67 -16.79 -4.08 12.80
CA VAL A 67 -15.93 -4.20 11.62
C VAL A 67 -15.07 -5.45 11.73
N ILE A 68 -15.13 -6.32 10.73
CA ILE A 68 -14.27 -7.51 10.62
C ILE A 68 -13.51 -7.44 9.30
N TYR A 69 -12.19 -7.65 9.36
CA TYR A 69 -11.36 -7.74 8.16
C TYR A 69 -11.25 -9.20 7.72
N GLU A 70 -11.72 -9.50 6.51
CA GLU A 70 -11.70 -10.85 5.95
C GLU A 70 -10.93 -10.90 4.64
N LYS A 71 -10.21 -11.99 4.41
CA LYS A 71 -9.46 -12.19 3.18
C LYS A 71 -10.42 -12.33 2.00
N SER A 72 -10.18 -11.57 0.94
CA SER A 72 -10.86 -11.82 -0.33
C SER A 72 -10.37 -13.14 -0.92
N SER A 73 -11.29 -13.94 -1.47
CA SER A 73 -10.94 -15.13 -2.24
C SER A 73 -10.28 -14.78 -3.58
N GLU A 74 -10.55 -13.59 -4.11
CA GLU A 74 -10.06 -13.12 -5.41
C GLU A 74 -8.82 -12.23 -5.32
N ARG A 75 -8.60 -11.58 -4.16
CA ARG A 75 -7.48 -10.67 -3.93
C ARG A 75 -6.71 -11.16 -2.72
N ALA A 76 -5.38 -11.15 -2.80
CA ALA A 76 -4.51 -11.50 -1.69
C ALA A 76 -4.54 -10.51 -0.50
N MET A 77 -5.59 -9.69 -0.36
CA MET A 77 -5.75 -8.69 0.70
C MET A 77 -7.08 -8.85 1.44
N SER A 78 -7.12 -8.35 2.67
CA SER A 78 -8.34 -8.30 3.47
C SER A 78 -9.15 -7.04 3.21
N PHE A 79 -10.47 -7.17 3.29
CA PHE A 79 -11.43 -6.07 3.19
C PHE A 79 -12.19 -5.92 4.51
N PRO A 80 -12.47 -4.69 4.95
CA PRO A 80 -13.37 -4.48 6.07
C PRO A 80 -14.81 -4.78 5.64
N HIS A 81 -15.53 -5.53 6.47
CA HIS A 81 -16.97 -5.73 6.40
C HIS A 81 -17.62 -5.19 7.65
N LEU A 82 -18.69 -4.41 7.50
CA LEU A 82 -19.49 -3.92 8.62
C LEU A 82 -20.67 -4.86 8.86
N TYR A 83 -20.64 -5.60 9.97
CA TYR A 83 -21.66 -6.58 10.34
C TYR A 83 -22.82 -5.92 11.09
N GLY A 84 -23.63 -5.20 10.34
CA GLY A 84 -24.82 -4.52 10.84
C GLY A 84 -25.20 -3.32 9.97
N PRO A 85 -26.36 -2.69 10.23
CA PRO A 85 -26.74 -1.45 9.56
C PRO A 85 -25.71 -0.34 9.86
N LEU A 86 -25.51 0.55 8.90
CA LEU A 86 -24.63 1.71 9.07
C LEU A 86 -25.41 2.87 9.69
N GLU A 87 -25.03 3.29 10.89
CA GLU A 87 -25.53 4.52 11.51
C GLU A 87 -25.17 5.74 10.66
N LEU A 88 -26.14 6.62 10.37
CA LEU A 88 -25.85 7.85 9.62
C LEU A 88 -24.88 8.78 10.36
N THR A 89 -24.83 8.70 11.70
CA THR A 89 -23.89 9.47 12.55
C THR A 89 -22.44 8.99 12.44
N ALA A 90 -22.23 7.75 11.97
CA ALA A 90 -20.91 7.19 11.67
C ALA A 90 -20.38 7.69 10.32
N VAL A 91 -21.24 8.21 9.43
CA VAL A 91 -20.82 8.79 8.14
C VAL A 91 -20.26 10.20 8.37
N ARG A 92 -18.98 10.40 8.06
CA ARG A 92 -18.25 11.68 8.22
C ARG A 92 -18.25 12.53 6.96
N GLY A 93 -18.39 11.88 5.81
CA GLY A 93 -18.23 12.52 4.52
C GLY A 93 -18.72 11.62 3.41
N MET A 94 -18.84 12.23 2.23
CA MET A 94 -19.23 11.55 1.01
C MET A 94 -18.37 12.08 -0.14
N ILE A 95 -17.74 11.17 -0.84
CA ILE A 95 -16.88 11.48 -1.98
C ILE A 95 -17.58 10.99 -3.24
N ARG A 96 -17.76 11.87 -4.22
CA ARG A 96 -18.23 11.45 -5.55
C ARG A 96 -17.03 10.99 -6.37
N LEU A 97 -17.06 9.76 -6.88
CA LEU A 97 -16.06 9.30 -7.84
C LEU A 97 -16.32 9.94 -9.21
N ILE A 98 -15.24 10.19 -9.94
CA ILE A 98 -15.27 10.71 -11.30
C ILE A 98 -14.68 9.65 -12.26
N ARG A 99 -14.91 9.80 -13.56
CA ARG A 99 -14.25 8.96 -14.57
C ARG A 99 -13.01 9.67 -15.11
N ASP A 100 -11.91 8.94 -15.26
CA ASP A 100 -10.71 9.40 -15.95
C ASP A 100 -10.90 9.40 -17.48
N SER A 101 -9.87 9.79 -18.23
CA SER A 101 -9.90 9.80 -19.71
C SER A 101 -10.06 8.41 -20.33
N GLU A 102 -9.84 7.34 -19.57
CA GLU A 102 -10.00 5.95 -19.98
C GLU A 102 -11.37 5.37 -19.53
N GLY A 103 -12.22 6.20 -18.93
CA GLY A 103 -13.54 5.79 -18.45
C GLY A 103 -13.52 5.06 -17.10
N ARG A 104 -12.37 4.96 -16.43
CA ARG A 104 -12.25 4.30 -15.12
C ARG A 104 -12.62 5.23 -13.98
N TRP A 105 -13.22 4.68 -12.93
CA TRP A 105 -13.49 5.37 -11.68
C TRP A 105 -12.20 5.79 -10.98
N THR A 106 -12.13 7.06 -10.59
CA THR A 106 -11.04 7.64 -9.81
C THR A 106 -11.59 8.60 -8.75
N LEU A 107 -10.85 8.73 -7.65
CA LEU A 107 -11.10 9.77 -6.65
C LEU A 107 -10.91 11.16 -7.27
N PRO A 108 -11.61 12.21 -6.79
CA PRO A 108 -11.31 13.58 -7.17
C PRO A 108 -9.84 13.92 -6.90
N ALA A 109 -9.21 14.72 -7.77
CA ALA A 109 -7.78 15.01 -7.70
C ALA A 109 -7.30 15.52 -6.32
N GLN A 110 -8.15 16.23 -5.58
CA GLN A 110 -7.84 16.75 -4.24
C GLN A 110 -7.78 15.65 -3.15
N LEU A 111 -8.40 14.50 -3.42
CA LEU A 111 -8.49 13.35 -2.52
C LEU A 111 -7.63 12.18 -3.01
N GLN A 112 -7.11 12.26 -4.24
CA GLN A 112 -6.08 11.35 -4.71
C GLN A 112 -4.83 11.56 -3.85
N ARG A 113 -4.30 10.46 -3.30
CA ARG A 113 -3.00 10.51 -2.66
C ARG A 113 -1.96 10.97 -3.66
N ALA A 114 -1.10 11.88 -3.25
CA ALA A 114 0.13 12.16 -3.98
C ALA A 114 0.87 10.82 -4.15
N LYS A 115 1.03 10.39 -5.41
CA LYS A 115 1.87 9.24 -5.70
C LYS A 115 3.29 9.63 -5.30
N PRO A 116 3.99 8.82 -4.48
CA PRO A 116 5.37 9.13 -4.17
C PRO A 116 6.18 9.15 -5.49
N PRO A 117 7.23 9.98 -5.58
CA PRO A 117 8.02 10.08 -6.81
C PRO A 117 8.63 8.73 -7.20
N LEU A 118 9.09 8.61 -8.45
CA LEU A 118 9.78 7.40 -8.94
C LEU A 118 10.89 6.94 -7.99
N ILE A 119 11.60 7.92 -7.42
CA ILE A 119 12.67 7.74 -6.44
C ILE A 119 12.69 8.89 -5.42
N ASN A 120 12.95 8.58 -4.16
CA ASN A 120 13.29 9.58 -3.13
C ASN A 120 14.25 9.02 -2.08
N GLU A 121 15.06 9.89 -1.47
CA GLU A 121 15.95 9.53 -0.37
C GLU A 121 15.15 9.34 0.91
N ILE A 122 15.53 8.33 1.72
CA ILE A 122 14.99 8.06 3.05
C ILE A 122 16.12 8.29 4.06
N PRO A 123 16.07 9.35 4.89
CA PRO A 123 17.24 9.84 5.61
C PRO A 123 17.53 9.04 6.89
N PHE A 124 18.27 7.93 6.74
CA PHE A 124 18.72 7.10 7.87
C PHE A 124 19.93 7.66 8.64
N SER A 125 20.46 8.81 8.23
CA SER A 125 21.64 9.45 8.85
C SER A 125 22.87 8.54 8.93
N LEU A 126 23.11 7.77 7.86
CA LEU A 126 24.26 6.89 7.69
C LEU A 126 25.20 7.44 6.60
N PRO A 127 26.47 6.98 6.54
CA PRO A 127 27.41 7.41 5.49
C PRO A 127 26.89 7.13 4.07
N GLY A 128 26.27 5.97 3.87
CA GLY A 128 25.59 5.60 2.63
C GLY A 128 24.16 6.13 2.58
N LYS A 129 23.67 6.39 1.37
CA LYS A 129 22.32 6.90 1.13
C LYS A 129 21.34 5.79 0.81
N LEU A 130 20.18 5.82 1.45
CA LEU A 130 19.07 4.91 1.16
C LEU A 130 18.03 5.61 0.29
N TYR A 131 17.62 4.96 -0.78
CA TYR A 131 16.56 5.41 -1.67
C TYR A 131 15.40 4.43 -1.67
N ARG A 132 14.19 4.97 -1.72
CA ARG A 132 13.00 4.21 -2.07
C ARG A 132 12.70 4.40 -3.55
N THR A 133 12.31 3.35 -4.25
CA THR A 133 11.84 3.44 -5.64
C THR A 133 10.55 2.67 -5.88
N VAL A 134 9.89 2.97 -7.00
CA VAL A 134 8.99 2.01 -7.67
C VAL A 134 9.82 0.88 -8.31
N THR A 135 9.18 -0.21 -8.77
CA THR A 135 9.88 -1.23 -9.58
C THR A 135 10.41 -0.60 -10.87
N PRO A 136 11.72 -0.66 -11.14
CA PRO A 136 12.28 -0.16 -12.39
C PRO A 136 11.69 -0.88 -13.62
N GLY A 137 11.33 -0.10 -14.65
CA GLY A 137 10.76 -0.59 -15.90
C GLY A 137 9.34 -1.15 -15.78
N SER A 138 8.63 -0.92 -14.68
CA SER A 138 7.24 -1.37 -14.52
C SER A 138 6.29 -0.52 -15.37
N TYR A 139 5.54 -1.12 -16.31
CA TYR A 139 4.63 -0.37 -17.18
C TYR A 139 3.57 0.46 -16.42
N MET A 140 3.27 0.12 -15.16
CA MET A 140 2.31 0.86 -14.34
C MET A 140 2.92 2.04 -13.54
N PHE A 141 4.21 2.01 -13.24
CA PHE A 141 4.82 2.92 -12.27
C PHE A 141 6.11 3.58 -12.75
N ASP A 142 6.78 2.99 -13.72
CA ASP A 142 7.97 3.50 -14.41
C ASP A 142 7.84 3.20 -15.91
N PRO A 143 6.80 3.73 -16.59
CA PRO A 143 6.50 3.40 -17.99
C PRO A 143 7.61 3.84 -18.95
N ASP A 144 8.30 4.93 -18.61
CA ASP A 144 9.41 5.49 -19.39
C ASP A 144 10.78 4.89 -19.01
N SER A 145 10.80 3.92 -18.08
CA SER A 145 12.00 3.18 -17.64
C SER A 145 13.13 4.06 -17.09
N GLU A 146 12.80 5.13 -16.37
CA GLU A 146 13.74 6.14 -15.88
C GLU A 146 14.47 5.71 -14.60
N VAL A 147 13.91 4.78 -13.82
CA VAL A 147 14.42 4.48 -12.47
C VAL A 147 15.86 3.95 -12.50
N ILE A 148 16.23 3.12 -13.48
CA ILE A 148 17.61 2.60 -13.58
C ILE A 148 18.62 3.75 -13.78
N ASP A 149 18.30 4.73 -14.62
CA ASP A 149 19.18 5.87 -14.86
C ASP A 149 19.29 6.75 -13.61
N LEU A 150 18.16 6.99 -12.95
CA LEU A 150 18.11 7.72 -11.67
C LEU A 150 18.92 7.02 -10.56
N LEU A 151 18.95 5.69 -10.53
CA LEU A 151 19.78 4.91 -9.60
C LEU A 151 21.26 5.10 -9.89
N LYS A 152 21.66 5.12 -11.17
CA LYS A 152 23.05 5.32 -11.61
C LYS A 152 23.53 6.73 -11.29
N GLU A 153 22.72 7.76 -11.53
CA GLU A 153 23.01 9.14 -11.14
C GLU A 153 23.29 9.27 -9.64
N ARG A 154 22.52 8.53 -8.82
CA ARG A 154 22.66 8.46 -7.36
C ARG A 154 23.75 7.50 -6.89
N ARG A 155 24.47 6.87 -7.82
CA ARG A 155 25.53 5.87 -7.56
C ARG A 155 25.04 4.74 -6.64
N VAL A 156 23.81 4.29 -6.84
CA VAL A 156 23.29 3.14 -6.10
C VAL A 156 24.06 1.89 -6.51
N GLU A 157 24.60 1.19 -5.52
CA GLU A 157 25.40 -0.03 -5.71
C GLU A 157 24.59 -1.29 -5.39
N TRP A 158 23.56 -1.17 -4.56
CA TRP A 158 22.74 -2.28 -4.09
C TRP A 158 21.25 -2.00 -4.21
N ALA A 159 20.47 -3.01 -4.60
CA ALA A 159 19.02 -2.97 -4.61
C ALA A 159 18.44 -4.08 -3.73
N VAL A 160 17.60 -3.71 -2.76
CA VAL A 160 16.75 -4.65 -2.02
C VAL A 160 15.46 -4.85 -2.80
N VAL A 161 15.25 -6.09 -3.25
CA VAL A 161 14.12 -6.46 -4.12
C VAL A 161 13.13 -7.30 -3.32
N LEU A 162 11.93 -6.73 -3.08
CA LEU A 162 10.91 -7.31 -2.20
C LEU A 162 9.75 -8.00 -2.95
N ASN A 163 9.63 -7.80 -4.26
CA ASN A 163 8.64 -8.47 -5.11
C ASN A 163 9.20 -9.77 -5.70
N THR A 164 8.32 -10.74 -5.95
CA THR A 164 8.72 -12.04 -6.52
C THR A 164 9.14 -11.91 -7.99
N ILE A 165 9.76 -12.97 -8.51
CA ILE A 165 10.13 -13.05 -9.94
C ILE A 165 8.90 -12.94 -10.83
N GLU A 166 7.84 -13.66 -10.48
CA GLU A 166 6.59 -13.65 -11.24
C GLU A 166 5.97 -12.25 -11.26
N GLU A 167 6.05 -11.52 -10.14
CA GLU A 167 5.58 -10.14 -10.07
C GLU A 167 6.40 -9.22 -10.97
N HIS A 168 7.74 -9.21 -10.86
CA HIS A 168 8.52 -8.30 -11.69
C HIS A 168 8.41 -8.64 -13.17
N GLU A 169 8.45 -9.92 -13.57
CA GLU A 169 8.30 -10.31 -14.98
C GLU A 169 6.93 -9.92 -15.55
N LYS A 170 5.86 -10.07 -14.75
CA LYS A 170 4.52 -9.63 -15.13
C LYS A 170 4.46 -8.13 -15.44
N TYR A 171 5.17 -7.30 -14.67
CA TYR A 171 5.06 -5.84 -14.75
C TYR A 171 6.15 -5.16 -15.57
N THR A 172 7.29 -5.80 -15.80
CA THR A 172 8.40 -5.25 -16.60
C THR A 172 8.56 -5.96 -17.95
N GLY A 173 7.94 -7.13 -18.13
CA GLY A 173 8.13 -7.97 -19.32
C GLY A 173 9.50 -8.66 -19.39
N ALA A 174 10.34 -8.53 -18.36
CA ALA A 174 11.70 -9.09 -18.34
C ALA A 174 12.20 -9.38 -16.91
N SER A 175 13.33 -10.11 -16.81
CA SER A 175 14.00 -10.35 -15.52
C SER A 175 14.64 -9.06 -14.99
N LEU A 176 14.08 -8.53 -13.90
CA LEU A 176 14.61 -7.35 -13.22
C LEU A 176 15.97 -7.64 -12.56
N LEU A 177 16.15 -8.83 -12.00
CA LEU A 177 17.43 -9.23 -11.39
C LEU A 177 18.55 -9.30 -12.43
N ALA A 178 18.26 -9.83 -13.64
CA ALA A 178 19.22 -9.80 -14.74
C ALA A 178 19.53 -8.38 -15.19
N ARG A 179 18.52 -7.49 -15.21
CA ARG A 179 18.75 -6.07 -15.52
C ARG A 179 19.67 -5.40 -14.50
N TYR A 180 19.46 -5.61 -13.20
CA TYR A 180 20.37 -5.08 -12.18
C TYR A 180 21.80 -5.60 -12.36
N ALA A 181 21.97 -6.89 -12.62
CA ALA A 181 23.29 -7.46 -12.88
C ALA A 181 23.99 -6.83 -14.10
N LEU A 182 23.25 -6.58 -15.19
CA LEU A 182 23.78 -5.90 -16.39
C LEU A 182 24.21 -4.45 -16.11
N GLU A 183 23.50 -3.76 -15.21
CA GLU A 183 23.80 -2.37 -14.83
C GLU A 183 24.85 -2.29 -13.70
N GLY A 184 25.39 -3.42 -13.23
CA GLY A 184 26.39 -3.48 -12.16
C GLY A 184 25.83 -3.19 -10.76
N ILE A 185 24.51 -3.31 -10.58
CA ILE A 185 23.83 -3.14 -9.29
C ILE A 185 23.67 -4.51 -8.64
N GLN A 186 24.21 -4.69 -7.43
CA GLN A 186 24.07 -5.92 -6.66
C GLN A 186 22.69 -6.00 -6.02
N THR A 187 22.19 -7.20 -5.73
CA THR A 187 20.82 -7.37 -5.22
C THR A 187 20.78 -8.13 -3.90
N ILE A 188 20.05 -7.59 -2.92
CA ILE A 188 19.53 -8.34 -1.77
C ILE A 188 18.11 -8.79 -2.14
N TYR A 189 17.97 -10.02 -2.64
CA TYR A 189 16.69 -10.58 -3.03
C TYR A 189 15.99 -11.26 -1.85
N THR A 190 14.88 -10.68 -1.39
CA THR A 190 14.12 -11.19 -0.23
C THR A 190 12.61 -11.05 -0.46
N PRO A 191 12.07 -11.80 -1.44
CA PRO A 191 10.74 -11.58 -1.97
C PRO A 191 9.65 -11.97 -0.97
N VAL A 192 8.57 -11.19 -0.98
CA VAL A 192 7.32 -11.51 -0.28
C VAL A 192 6.19 -11.33 -1.26
N PRO A 193 5.31 -12.33 -1.45
CA PRO A 193 4.16 -12.21 -2.33
C PRO A 193 3.32 -10.96 -2.01
N ASP A 194 2.84 -10.28 -3.04
CA ASP A 194 2.04 -9.08 -2.87
C ASP A 194 0.84 -9.30 -1.92
N PHE A 195 0.58 -8.30 -1.08
CA PHE A 195 -0.47 -8.30 -0.04
C PHE A 195 -0.34 -9.37 1.07
N SER A 196 0.69 -10.21 1.04
CA SER A 196 1.12 -11.00 2.19
C SER A 196 2.16 -10.24 3.02
N ALA A 197 2.37 -10.63 4.27
CA ALA A 197 3.53 -10.26 5.05
C ALA A 197 4.37 -11.53 5.19
N PRO A 198 5.69 -11.37 5.20
CA PRO A 198 6.53 -12.53 5.32
C PRO A 198 6.30 -13.23 6.67
N PRO A 199 6.72 -14.49 6.81
CA PRO A 199 6.88 -15.09 8.12
C PRO A 199 7.71 -14.19 9.05
N SER A 200 7.41 -14.20 10.35
CA SER A 200 8.20 -13.49 11.36
C SER A 200 9.70 -13.77 11.18
N GLY A 201 10.52 -12.73 11.22
CA GLY A 201 11.98 -12.84 11.11
C GLY A 201 12.54 -12.93 9.68
N HIS A 202 11.69 -13.11 8.65
CA HIS A 202 12.15 -13.30 7.26
C HIS A 202 13.07 -12.19 6.75
N TRP A 203 12.76 -10.92 7.07
CA TRP A 203 13.54 -9.77 6.62
C TRP A 203 14.69 -9.38 7.54
N ASN A 204 14.86 -10.00 8.72
CA ASN A 204 15.87 -9.57 9.69
C ASN A 204 17.27 -9.57 9.08
N LYS A 205 17.65 -10.64 8.39
CA LYS A 205 18.96 -10.74 7.73
C LYS A 205 19.15 -9.64 6.68
N ALA A 206 18.16 -9.46 5.80
CA ALA A 206 18.23 -8.45 4.74
C ALA A 206 18.26 -7.01 5.28
N ILE A 207 17.52 -6.74 6.36
CA ILE A 207 17.52 -5.46 7.07
C ILE A 207 18.91 -5.17 7.63
N LEU A 208 19.49 -6.13 8.37
CA LEU A 208 20.81 -5.98 8.96
C LEU A 208 21.91 -5.84 7.88
N GLU A 209 21.81 -6.59 6.79
CA GLU A 209 22.72 -6.50 5.65
C GLU A 209 22.65 -5.12 4.97
N ALA A 210 21.43 -4.60 4.71
CA ALA A 210 21.26 -3.27 4.14
C ALA A 210 21.79 -2.17 5.07
N LEU A 211 21.55 -2.27 6.39
CA LEU A 211 22.08 -1.31 7.36
C LEU A 211 23.62 -1.35 7.42
N GLU A 212 24.22 -2.53 7.34
CA GLU A 212 25.68 -2.68 7.33
C GLU A 212 26.32 -2.08 6.08
N LEU A 213 25.72 -2.30 4.90
CA LEU A 213 26.15 -1.67 3.66
C LEU A 213 26.06 -0.14 3.73
N LEU A 214 24.97 0.41 4.28
CA LEU A 214 24.83 1.86 4.48
C LEU A 214 25.91 2.41 5.43
N LYS A 215 26.25 1.68 6.51
CA LYS A 215 27.35 2.06 7.43
C LYS A 215 28.70 2.08 6.73
N GLN A 216 28.90 1.22 5.73
CA GLN A 216 30.10 1.17 4.89
C GLN A 216 30.14 2.25 3.80
N GLY A 217 29.13 3.14 3.73
CA GLY A 217 29.09 4.21 2.74
C GLY A 217 28.44 3.82 1.41
N LYS A 218 27.85 2.62 1.31
CA LYS A 218 27.20 2.13 0.09
C LYS A 218 25.82 2.74 -0.08
N ASN A 219 25.51 3.18 -1.30
CA ASN A 219 24.17 3.65 -1.62
C ASN A 219 23.26 2.48 -2.00
N ILE A 220 22.06 2.45 -1.44
CA ILE A 220 21.12 1.34 -1.56
C ILE A 220 19.76 1.86 -2.04
N ALA A 221 19.08 1.09 -2.89
CA ALA A 221 17.67 1.28 -3.18
C ALA A 221 16.81 0.15 -2.59
N VAL A 222 15.59 0.44 -2.17
CA VAL A 222 14.61 -0.55 -1.70
C VAL A 222 13.32 -0.37 -2.48
N HIS A 223 12.80 -1.46 -3.03
CA HIS A 223 11.51 -1.44 -3.70
C HIS A 223 10.73 -2.75 -3.58
N CYS A 224 9.41 -2.61 -3.67
CA CYS A 224 8.50 -3.68 -4.05
C CYS A 224 7.94 -3.31 -5.43
N HIS A 225 6.62 -3.38 -5.64
CA HIS A 225 6.02 -2.89 -6.86
C HIS A 225 5.85 -1.36 -6.92
N ALA A 226 4.87 -0.82 -6.20
CA ALA A 226 4.62 0.62 -6.16
C ALA A 226 5.57 1.38 -5.22
N GLY A 227 6.39 0.68 -4.43
CA GLY A 227 7.27 1.28 -3.41
C GLY A 227 6.53 1.80 -2.15
N ILE A 228 5.32 1.31 -1.85
CA ILE A 228 4.48 1.86 -0.76
C ILE A 228 4.29 0.85 0.39
N GLY A 229 3.65 -0.29 0.13
CA GLY A 229 3.29 -1.27 1.17
C GLY A 229 4.48 -2.03 1.74
N ARG A 230 4.95 -3.07 1.04
CA ARG A 230 6.11 -3.90 1.45
C ARG A 230 7.37 -3.06 1.72
N THR A 231 7.65 -2.09 0.85
CA THR A 231 8.76 -1.13 1.05
C THR A 231 8.59 -0.33 2.34
N GLY A 232 7.38 0.17 2.63
CA GLY A 232 7.11 0.89 3.87
C GLY A 232 7.32 0.05 5.12
N ILE A 233 6.92 -1.24 5.10
CA ILE A 233 7.16 -2.16 6.21
C ILE A 233 8.66 -2.37 6.41
N PHE A 234 9.39 -2.69 5.34
CA PHE A 234 10.83 -2.93 5.39
C PHE A 234 11.57 -1.72 5.98
N LEU A 235 11.25 -0.51 5.49
CA LEU A 235 11.83 0.74 5.97
C LEU A 235 11.44 1.06 7.42
N ALA A 236 10.21 0.75 7.84
CA ALA A 236 9.80 0.95 9.23
C ALA A 236 10.54 0.00 10.19
N CYS A 237 10.76 -1.26 9.80
CA CYS A 237 11.59 -2.18 10.56
C CYS A 237 13.06 -1.74 10.61
N MET A 238 13.63 -1.27 9.48
CA MET A 238 14.97 -0.65 9.48
C MET A 238 15.04 0.56 10.41
N ALA A 239 14.00 1.41 10.47
CA ALA A 239 13.96 2.60 11.33
C ALA A 239 13.95 2.22 12.82
N GLN A 240 13.24 1.15 13.20
CA GLN A 240 13.32 0.61 14.55
C GLN A 240 14.75 0.18 14.92
N GLU A 241 15.48 -0.45 13.99
CA GLU A 241 16.86 -0.90 14.22
C GLU A 241 17.87 0.26 14.30
N GLN A 242 17.81 1.18 13.34
CA GLN A 242 18.86 2.19 13.16
C GLN A 242 18.59 3.49 13.92
N LEU A 243 17.32 3.87 14.08
CA LEU A 243 16.92 5.12 14.71
C LEU A 243 16.36 4.92 16.13
N ALA A 244 16.34 3.68 16.63
CA ALA A 244 15.81 3.31 17.94
C ALA A 244 14.36 3.78 18.19
N MET A 245 13.57 3.86 17.11
CA MET A 245 12.16 4.24 17.18
C MET A 245 11.30 3.06 17.64
N SER A 246 10.20 3.35 18.35
CA SER A 246 9.11 2.39 18.49
C SER A 246 8.45 2.12 17.13
N ALA A 247 7.68 1.03 17.04
CA ALA A 247 6.98 0.67 15.81
C ALA A 247 6.05 1.79 15.29
N ASP A 248 5.29 2.44 16.19
CA ASP A 248 4.34 3.50 15.79
C ASP A 248 5.05 4.80 15.38
N GLU A 249 6.18 5.12 16.02
CA GLU A 249 7.06 6.23 15.61
C GLU A 249 7.69 5.95 14.24
N ALA A 250 8.20 4.73 14.02
CA ALA A 250 8.79 4.33 12.75
C ALA A 250 7.79 4.39 11.59
N ILE A 251 6.54 3.93 11.81
CA ILE A 251 5.46 4.04 10.82
C ILE A 251 5.17 5.50 10.50
N SER A 252 5.04 6.32 11.54
CA SER A 252 4.75 7.76 11.39
C SER A 252 5.88 8.48 10.66
N TRP A 253 7.12 8.12 10.94
CA TRP A 253 8.31 8.66 10.30
C TRP A 253 8.40 8.28 8.82
N VAL A 254 8.24 7.00 8.47
CA VAL A 254 8.26 6.55 7.06
C VAL A 254 7.16 7.23 6.23
N ARG A 255 5.98 7.46 6.81
CA ARG A 255 4.86 8.14 6.13
C ARG A 255 5.15 9.59 5.73
N GLN A 256 6.14 10.24 6.35
CA GLN A 256 6.59 11.57 5.95
C GLN A 256 7.26 11.54 4.56
N PHE A 257 7.85 10.41 4.18
CA PHE A 257 8.56 10.23 2.91
C PHE A 257 7.78 9.38 1.90
N ILE A 258 6.89 8.52 2.40
CA ILE A 258 6.07 7.62 1.58
C ILE A 258 4.61 7.73 2.08
N PRO A 259 3.86 8.74 1.59
CA PRO A 259 2.45 8.87 1.92
C PRO A 259 1.69 7.57 1.64
N GLY A 260 1.02 7.02 2.67
CA GLY A 260 0.29 5.76 2.57
C GLY A 260 1.10 4.49 2.89
N ALA A 261 2.35 4.60 3.33
CA ALA A 261 3.10 3.45 3.84
C ALA A 261 2.46 2.82 5.09
N VAL A 262 2.55 1.49 5.19
CA VAL A 262 2.11 0.67 6.34
C VAL A 262 0.68 1.00 6.76
N GLU A 263 -0.28 0.88 5.84
CA GLU A 263 -1.66 1.33 6.07
C GLU A 263 -2.54 0.24 6.66
N THR A 264 -2.40 -1.01 6.20
CA THR A 264 -3.32 -2.07 6.65
C THR A 264 -3.00 -2.48 8.08
N LEU A 265 -4.02 -2.89 8.84
CA LEU A 265 -3.85 -3.40 10.21
C LEU A 265 -2.79 -4.50 10.29
N TYR A 266 -2.74 -5.35 9.27
CA TYR A 266 -1.78 -6.43 9.18
C TYR A 266 -0.34 -5.93 8.99
N GLN A 267 -0.11 -4.91 8.15
CA GLN A 267 1.21 -4.30 7.99
C GLN A 267 1.66 -3.64 9.30
N ILE A 268 0.74 -2.94 9.98
CA ILE A 268 1.00 -2.31 11.29
C ILE A 268 1.39 -3.37 12.32
N GLN A 269 0.64 -4.48 12.40
CA GLN A 269 0.95 -5.59 13.30
C GLN A 269 2.30 -6.24 12.99
N PHE A 270 2.65 -6.39 11.71
CA PHE A 270 3.97 -6.91 11.34
C PHE A 270 5.09 -6.01 11.88
N VAL A 271 4.99 -4.70 11.66
CA VAL A 271 6.01 -3.75 12.16
C VAL A 271 6.08 -3.76 13.69
N ARG A 272 4.94 -3.84 14.38
CA ARG A 272 4.89 -3.92 15.86
C ARG A 272 5.49 -5.21 16.42
N ASN A 273 5.36 -6.33 15.70
CA ASN A 273 5.88 -7.62 16.14
C ASN A 273 7.34 -7.85 15.74
N TYR A 274 7.94 -6.96 14.94
CA TYR A 274 9.29 -7.11 14.41
C TYR A 274 10.34 -7.36 15.51
N GLN A 275 10.36 -6.55 16.56
CA GLN A 275 11.35 -6.69 17.64
C GLN A 275 11.19 -7.97 18.48
N ASN A 276 9.98 -8.56 18.53
CA ASN A 276 9.71 -9.80 19.25
C ASN A 276 10.30 -11.03 18.56
N HIS A 277 10.76 -10.88 17.32
CA HIS A 277 11.25 -11.95 16.47
C HIS A 277 12.66 -11.66 15.94
N ARG A 278 13.42 -10.84 16.66
CA ARG A 278 14.82 -10.50 16.34
C ARG A 278 15.74 -11.71 16.49
#